data_AF-A0A0V0XHN8-F1
#
_entry.id   AF-A0A0V0XHN8-F1
#
_cell.length_a   1.000
_cell.length_b   1.000
_cell.length_c   1.000
_cell.angle_alpha   90.00
_cell.angle_beta   90.00
_cell.angle_gamma   90.00
#
_symmetry.space_group_name_H-M   'P 1'
#
loop_
_entity.id
_entity.type
_entity.pdbx_description
1 polymer ?
#
loop_
_entity_poly.entity_id
_entity_poly.type
_entity_poly.pdbx_seq_one_letter_code
_entity_poly.pdbx_strand_id
1 'polypeptide(L)' 'MMLQEGDKLAKISPMYERMEKRLRQWGFFSQALSIDECMVPYYGHRGWKMFVERHPIRFGFKI' A
#
# COMPACT_ATOMS: atom_id res chain seq x y z
N MET A 1 -12.09 -3.73 17.37
CA MET A 1 -11.97 -4.01 15.93
C MET A 1 -11.84 -5.51 15.77
N MET A 2 -12.81 -6.17 15.13
CA MET A 2 -12.62 -7.57 14.76
C MET A 2 -11.57 -7.60 13.65
N LEU A 3 -10.43 -8.22 13.92
CA LEU A 3 -9.41 -8.44 12.89
C LEU A 3 -9.89 -9.61 12.04
N GLN A 4 -10.07 -9.38 10.74
CA GLN A 4 -10.47 -10.43 9.81
C GLN A 4 -9.37 -11.48 9.75
N GLU A 5 -9.72 -12.74 10.01
CA GLU A 5 -8.79 -13.85 9.88
C GLU A 5 -8.31 -13.95 8.42
N GLY A 6 -7.00 -14.04 8.21
CA GLY A 6 -6.40 -14.07 6.88
C GLY A 6 -6.02 -12.71 6.29
N ASP A 7 -6.59 -11.60 6.75
CA ASP A 7 -6.16 -10.26 6.34
C ASP A 7 -4.90 -9.85 7.11
N LYS A 8 -3.75 -9.97 6.44
CA LYS A 8 -2.46 -9.57 7.00
C LYS A 8 -2.42 -8.06 7.32
N LEU A 9 -3.18 -7.23 6.60
CA LEU A 9 -3.27 -5.77 6.77
C LEU A 9 -4.36 -5.35 7.75
N ALA A 10 -5.10 -6.26 8.39
CA ALA A 10 -6.29 -5.96 9.20
C ALA A 10 -6.12 -4.83 10.24
N LYS A 11 -4.89 -4.62 10.73
CA LYS A 11 -4.56 -3.52 11.65
C LYS A 11 -4.65 -2.12 11.03
N ILE A 12 -4.44 -2.01 9.71
CA ILE A 12 -4.38 -0.76 8.96
C ILE A 12 -5.45 -0.65 7.86
N SER A 13 -6.12 -1.75 7.49
CA SER A 13 -7.21 -1.75 6.50
C SER A 13 -8.28 -0.66 6.73
N PRO A 14 -8.78 -0.42 7.96
CA PRO A 14 -9.79 0.63 8.19
C PRO A 14 -9.26 2.05 7.90
N MET A 15 -7.95 2.28 8.05
CA MET A 15 -7.32 3.54 7.72
C MET A 15 -7.26 3.73 6.20
N TYR A 16 -6.83 2.68 5.47
CA TYR A 16 -6.76 2.71 4.00
C TYR A 16 -8.13 2.96 3.37
N GLU A 17 -9.18 2.26 3.82
CA GLU A 17 -10.54 2.48 3.32
C GLU A 17 -11.01 3.92 3.52
N ARG A 18 -10.69 4.52 4.68
CA ARG A 18 -11.06 5.91 4.98
C ARG A 18 -10.27 6.91 4.13
N MET A 19 -8.99 6.66 3.89
CA MET A 19 -8.14 7.49 3.02
C MET A 19 -8.63 7.39 1.58
N GLU A 20 -8.84 6.18 1.08
CA GLU A 20 -9.33 5.92 -0.27
C GLU A 20 -10.62 6.70 -0.53
N LYS A 21 -11.64 6.56 0.33
CA LYS A 21 -12.92 7.28 0.19
C LYS A 21 -12.77 8.79 0.06
N ARG A 22 -11.77 9.39 0.74
CA ARG A 22 -11.50 10.83 0.66
C ARG A 22 -10.70 11.21 -0.58
N LEU A 23 -9.68 10.43 -0.93
CA LEU A 23 -8.82 10.70 -2.08
C LEU A 23 -9.55 10.48 -3.41
N ARG A 24 -10.44 9.48 -3.48
CA ARG A 24 -11.24 9.20 -4.69
C ARG A 24 -12.13 10.38 -5.12
N GLN A 25 -12.46 11.29 -4.20
CA GLN A 25 -13.31 12.45 -4.49
C GLN A 25 -12.66 13.44 -5.47
N TRP A 26 -11.32 13.43 -5.60
CA TRP A 26 -10.56 14.50 -6.26
C TRP A 26 -9.86 14.12 -7.57
N GLY A 27 -9.80 12.85 -7.98
CA GLY A 27 -8.72 12.45 -8.90
C GLY A 27 -8.92 11.30 -9.90
N PHE A 28 -10.12 10.77 -10.13
CA PHE A 28 -10.29 9.64 -11.07
C PHE A 28 -10.63 10.03 -12.53
N PHE A 29 -10.89 11.32 -12.82
CA PHE A 29 -11.39 11.76 -14.13
C PHE A 29 -10.38 12.57 -14.93
N SER A 30 -9.10 12.17 -14.94
CA SER A 30 -8.10 12.72 -15.86
C SER A 30 -7.92 11.79 -17.06
N GLN A 31 -7.88 12.36 -18.27
CA GLN A 31 -7.56 11.61 -19.49
C GLN A 31 -6.11 11.09 -19.50
N ALA A 32 -5.21 11.77 -18.79
CA ALA A 32 -3.83 11.36 -18.61
C ALA A 32 -3.60 10.96 -17.15
N LEU A 33 -3.79 9.67 -16.85
CA LEU A 33 -3.47 9.06 -15.56
C LEU A 33 -2.21 8.20 -15.72
N SER A 34 -1.27 8.37 -14.80
CA SER A 34 -0.11 7.48 -14.67
C SER A 34 -0.27 6.65 -13.40
N ILE A 35 -0.21 5.33 -13.56
CA ILE A 35 -0.26 4.37 -12.46
C ILE A 35 1.09 3.67 -12.45
N ASP A 36 1.75 3.70 -11.31
CA ASP A 36 3.02 3.03 -11.09
C ASP A 36 3.06 2.49 -9.66
N GLU A 37 3.97 1.58 -9.42
CA GLU A 37 4.18 0.93 -8.12
C GLU A 37 5.10 1.79 -7.26
N CYS A 38 4.79 1.90 -5.97
CA CYS A 38 5.66 2.59 -5.02
C CYS A 38 6.17 1.62 -3.95
N MET A 39 7.39 1.85 -3.45
CA MET A 39 7.96 1.07 -2.35
C MET A 39 8.05 1.92 -1.09
N VAL A 40 7.45 1.44 0.00
CA VAL A 40 7.61 1.99 1.35
C VAL A 40 8.70 1.20 2.08
N PRO A 41 9.80 1.85 2.52
CA PRO A 41 10.93 1.15 3.10
C PRO A 41 10.55 0.46 4.41
N TYR A 42 10.88 -0.83 4.52
CA TYR A 42 10.63 -1.61 5.74
C TYR A 42 11.70 -2.68 5.94
N TYR A 43 12.51 -2.51 6.99
CA TYR A 43 13.62 -3.40 7.29
C TYR A 43 13.34 -4.43 8.39
N GLY A 44 12.16 -4.37 9.02
CA GLY A 44 11.78 -5.28 10.10
C GLY A 44 11.52 -6.73 9.66
N HIS A 45 11.22 -7.59 10.64
CA HIS A 45 11.02 -9.02 10.44
C HIS A 45 9.54 -9.35 10.16
N ARG A 46 9.02 -8.87 9.03
CA ARG A 46 7.71 -9.29 8.53
C ARG A 46 7.87 -10.07 7.23
N GLY A 47 7.33 -11.28 7.14
CA GLY A 47 7.60 -12.23 6.05
C GLY A 47 7.08 -11.82 4.66
N TRP A 48 6.10 -10.93 4.63
CA TRP A 48 5.50 -10.34 3.42
C TRP A 48 6.10 -9.02 2.94
N LYS A 49 7.25 -8.58 3.49
CA LYS A 49 8.02 -7.51 2.82
C LYS A 49 8.59 -8.06 1.52
N MET A 50 8.67 -7.22 0.50
CA MET A 50 9.19 -7.60 -0.81
C MET A 50 10.63 -7.09 -0.98
N PHE A 51 11.43 -7.87 -1.69
CA PHE A 51 12.72 -7.44 -2.22
C PHE A 51 12.56 -7.09 -3.70
N VAL A 52 12.98 -5.90 -4.10
CA VAL A 52 12.99 -5.45 -5.50
C VAL A 52 14.41 -5.02 -5.85
N GLU A 53 15.08 -5.79 -6.71
CA GLU A 53 16.50 -5.62 -7.00
C GLU A 53 16.82 -4.26 -7.64
N ARG A 54 15.97 -3.81 -8.56
CA ARG A 54 16.18 -2.62 -9.39
C ARG A 54 15.49 -1.36 -8.87
N HIS A 55 15.03 -1.36 -7.62
CA HIS A 55 14.40 -0.21 -7.00
C HIS A 55 15.37 0.45 -6.00
N PRO A 56 15.40 1.79 -5.89
CA PRO A 56 16.26 2.48 -4.90
C PRO A 56 16.03 1.96 -3.47
N ILE A 57 14.77 1.72 -3.13
CA ILE A 57 14.36 1.02 -1.91
C ILE A 57 14.23 -0.47 -2.25
N ARG A 58 15.24 -1.25 -1.86
CA ARG A 58 15.28 -2.68 -2.17
C ARG A 58 14.39 -3.54 -1.29
N PHE A 59 14.13 -3.15 -0.06
CA PHE A 59 13.29 -3.91 0.88
C PHE A 59 12.16 -3.04 1.42
N GLY A 60 10.92 -3.49 1.27
CA GLY A 60 9.78 -2.69 1.68
C GLY A 60 8.43 -3.35 1.44
N PHE A 61 7.38 -2.58 1.67
CA PHE A 61 6.03 -2.91 1.21
C PHE A 61 5.79 -2.20 -0.11
N LYS A 62 5.35 -2.98 -1.10
CA LYS A 62 4.91 -2.47 -2.38
C LYS A 62 3.46 -1.96 -2.25
N ILE A 63 3.19 -0.80 -2.81
CA ILE A 63 1.87 -0.12 -2.84
C ILE A 63 1.45 0.04 -4.30
#